data_AF-F6B6C7-F1
#
_entry.id   AF-F6B6C7-F1
#
_cell.length_a   1.000
_cell.length_b   1.000
_cell.length_c   1.000
_cell.angle_alpha   90.00
_cell.angle_beta   90.00
_cell.angle_gamma   90.00
#
_symmetry.space_group_name_H-M   'P 1'
#
loop_
_entity.id
_entity.type
_entity.pdbx_description
1 polymer ?
#
loop_
_entity_poly.entity_id
_entity_poly.type
_entity_poly.pdbx_seq_one_letter_code
_entity_poly.pdbx_strand_id
1 'polypeptide(L)'
;MIKVDTYKYIKDLHIKERKSIRQISRETGLARQTIRKILYGSVEEVTRYKRKVSPPAPLKEQFLPIIREWLVENLNAPPKQRYTASRIFERLQEEKGFTGCDSTVRGWVWEIKQQLNIERVETYVPVSGKIKGTDFGH
;
A
#
# COMPACT_ATOMS: atom_id res chain seq x y z
N MET A 1 -10.22 9.96 19.21
CA MET A 1 -8.80 10.35 19.36
C MET A 1 -8.58 10.75 20.81
N ILE A 2 -7.70 10.06 21.53
CA ILE A 2 -7.36 10.47 22.91
C ILE A 2 -6.49 11.72 22.79
N LYS A 3 -6.92 12.83 23.39
CA LYS A 3 -6.15 14.09 23.34
C LYS A 3 -4.79 13.89 24.02
N VAL A 4 -3.76 14.57 23.51
CA VAL A 4 -2.39 14.51 24.04
C VAL A 4 -2.36 14.84 25.54
N ASP A 5 -3.22 15.76 25.97
CA ASP A 5 -3.38 16.15 27.38
C ASP A 5 -3.81 14.99 28.29
N THR A 6 -4.71 14.14 27.81
CA THR A 6 -5.17 12.95 28.53
C THR A 6 -4.04 11.93 28.72
N TYR A 7 -3.14 11.84 27.74
CA TYR A 7 -1.99 10.92 27.80
C TYR A 7 -0.99 11.35 28.87
N LYS A 8 -0.65 12.65 28.89
CA LYS A 8 0.24 13.23 29.89
C LYS A 8 -0.36 13.12 31.29
N TYR A 9 -1.65 13.41 31.42
CA TYR A 9 -2.36 13.31 32.69
C TYR A 9 -2.31 11.90 33.30
N ILE A 10 -2.60 10.86 32.51
CA ILE A 10 -2.55 9.47 32.99
C ILE A 10 -1.13 9.03 33.35
N LYS A 11 -0.12 9.47 32.59
CA LYS A 11 1.29 9.21 32.93
C LYS A 11 1.69 9.88 34.23
N ASP A 12 1.27 11.12 34.46
CA ASP A 12 1.57 11.84 35.69
C ASP A 12 0.91 11.17 36.91
N LEU A 13 -0.36 10.75 36.82
CA LEU A 13 -1.03 10.00 37.90
C LEU A 13 -0.31 8.69 38.25
N HIS A 14 0.26 7.99 37.27
CA HIS A 14 0.96 6.74 37.52
C HIS A 14 2.40 6.93 38.01
N ILE A 15 3.13 7.88 37.41
CA ILE A 15 4.57 8.07 37.68
C ILE A 15 4.77 8.96 38.90
N LYS A 16 4.10 10.12 38.97
CA LYS A 16 4.28 11.10 40.05
C LYS A 16 3.47 10.72 41.29
N GLU A 17 2.20 10.36 41.11
CA GLU A 17 1.30 10.05 42.23
C GLU A 17 1.27 8.56 42.62
N ARG A 18 2.02 7.70 41.91
CA ARG A 18 2.13 6.24 42.16
C ARG A 18 0.78 5.52 42.24
N LYS A 19 -0.27 6.07 41.61
CA LYS A 19 -1.61 5.48 41.64
C LYS A 19 -1.67 4.19 40.84
N SER A 20 -2.44 3.23 41.34
CA SER A 20 -2.67 1.97 40.64
C SER A 20 -3.56 2.17 39.42
N ILE A 21 -3.44 1.31 38.41
CA ILE A 21 -4.29 1.32 37.21
C ILE A 21 -5.78 1.25 37.57
N ARG A 22 -6.14 0.55 38.65
CA ARG A 22 -7.53 0.46 39.14
C ARG A 22 -8.03 1.80 39.64
N GLN A 23 -7.19 2.53 40.35
CA GLN A 23 -7.53 3.85 40.87
C GLN A 23 -7.64 4.88 39.74
N ILE A 24 -6.66 4.90 38.82
CA ILE A 24 -6.70 5.76 37.63
C ILE A 24 -7.97 5.48 36.80
N SER A 25 -8.39 4.22 36.68
CA SER A 25 -9.62 3.84 35.97
C SER A 25 -10.89 4.38 36.64
N ARG A 26 -10.93 4.44 37.97
CA ARG A 26 -12.04 5.04 38.72
C ARG A 26 -12.06 6.56 38.60
N GLU A 27 -10.89 7.20 38.63
CA GLU A 27 -10.75 8.67 38.57
C GLU A 27 -11.01 9.21 37.15
N THR A 28 -10.52 8.52 36.11
CA THR A 28 -10.61 8.98 34.71
C THR A 28 -11.80 8.41 33.95
N GLY A 29 -12.49 7.40 34.49
CA GLY A 29 -13.55 6.65 33.81
C GLY A 29 -13.07 5.79 32.63
N LEU A 30 -11.76 5.74 32.37
CA LEU A 30 -11.20 4.98 31.26
C LEU A 30 -11.08 3.50 31.60
N ALA A 31 -11.32 2.65 30.59
CA ALA A 31 -11.11 1.22 30.71
C ALA A 31 -9.65 0.92 31.07
N ARG A 32 -9.45 -0.03 31.98
CA ARG A 32 -8.11 -0.46 32.44
C ARG A 32 -7.19 -0.87 31.28
N GLN A 33 -7.75 -1.42 30.21
CA GLN A 33 -7.00 -1.79 28.99
C GLN A 33 -6.46 -0.57 28.25
N THR A 34 -7.25 0.51 28.17
CA THR A 34 -6.82 1.78 27.58
C THR A 34 -5.70 2.41 28.41
N ILE A 35 -5.81 2.38 29.74
CA ILE A 35 -4.77 2.89 30.64
C ILE A 35 -3.48 2.07 30.49
N ARG A 36 -3.57 0.73 30.42
CA ARG A 36 -2.39 -0.12 30.14
C ARG A 36 -1.73 0.21 28.81
N LYS A 37 -2.51 0.41 27.75
CA LYS A 37 -1.99 0.85 26.46
C LYS A 37 -1.28 2.20 26.56
N ILE A 38 -1.82 3.15 27.31
CA ILE A 38 -1.22 4.48 27.48
C ILE A 38 0.09 4.44 28.29
N LEU A 39 0.14 3.58 29.33
CA LEU A 39 1.31 3.48 30.21
C LEU A 39 2.43 2.62 29.61
N TYR A 40 2.09 1.51 28.94
CA TYR A 40 3.05 0.50 28.51
C TYR A 40 3.11 0.27 26.99
N GLY A 41 2.15 0.80 26.22
CA GLY A 41 2.16 0.71 24.76
C GLY A 41 3.08 1.74 24.12
N SER A 42 3.53 1.46 22.90
CA SER A 42 4.25 2.45 22.09
C SER A 42 3.29 3.59 21.68
N VAL A 43 3.80 4.83 21.62
CA VAL A 43 2.98 6.00 21.23
C VAL A 43 2.33 5.77 19.85
N GLU A 44 3.01 5.02 18.97
CA GLU A 44 2.52 4.66 17.63
C GLU A 44 1.35 3.67 17.65
N GLU A 45 1.32 2.72 18.58
CA GLU A 45 0.22 1.76 18.74
C GLU A 45 -1.05 2.41 19.29
N VAL A 46 -0.90 3.45 20.12
CA VAL A 46 -2.05 4.11 20.77
C VAL A 46 -2.65 5.21 19.89
N THR A 47 -1.83 5.88 19.06
CA THR A 47 -2.27 7.02 18.24
C THR A 47 -2.74 6.62 16.84
N ARG A 48 -2.18 5.57 16.25
CA ARG A 48 -2.50 5.19 14.88
C ARG A 48 -3.66 4.20 14.85
N TYR A 49 -4.84 4.67 14.43
CA TYR A 49 -5.91 3.77 14.00
C TYR A 49 -5.43 2.95 12.79
N LYS A 50 -5.11 1.68 13.02
CA LYS A 50 -4.86 0.71 11.96
C LYS A 50 -6.17 -0.02 11.68
N ARG A 51 -6.81 0.20 10.53
CA ARG A 51 -7.86 -0.72 10.07
C ARG A 51 -7.20 -2.09 9.92
N LYS A 52 -7.75 -3.10 10.63
CA LYS A 52 -7.22 -4.47 10.61
C LYS A 52 -7.46 -5.19 9.28
N VAL A 53 -8.48 -4.75 8.54
CA VAL A 53 -8.92 -5.37 7.30
C VAL A 53 -9.11 -4.24 6.29
N SER A 54 -8.52 -4.38 5.11
CA SER A 54 -8.80 -3.51 3.97
C SER A 54 -10.30 -3.58 3.67
N PRO A 55 -10.97 -2.46 3.33
CA PRO A 55 -12.37 -2.50 2.95
C PRO A 55 -12.57 -3.48 1.78
N PRO A 56 -13.73 -4.18 1.71
CA PRO A 56 -14.02 -5.07 0.60
C PRO A 56 -13.94 -4.26 -0.70
N ALA A 57 -13.18 -4.77 -1.66
CA ALA A 57 -12.98 -4.13 -2.97
C ALA A 57 -13.63 -5.01 -4.05
N PRO A 58 -14.97 -5.09 -4.11
CA PRO A 58 -15.68 -6.05 -4.96
C PRO A 58 -15.34 -5.88 -6.45
N LEU A 59 -15.13 -4.65 -6.92
CA LEU A 59 -14.68 -4.38 -8.29
C LEU A 59 -13.27 -4.91 -8.54
N LYS A 60 -12.37 -4.79 -7.57
CA LYS A 60 -11.00 -5.29 -7.69
C LYS A 60 -11.02 -6.82 -7.83
N GLU A 61 -11.81 -7.51 -7.02
CA GLU A 61 -11.93 -8.98 -7.07
C GLU A 61 -12.51 -9.48 -8.39
N GLN A 62 -13.47 -8.75 -8.97
CA GLN A 62 -14.09 -9.13 -10.25
C GLN A 62 -13.14 -8.96 -11.45
N PHE A 63 -12.37 -7.88 -11.50
CA PHE A 63 -11.56 -7.52 -12.67
C PHE A 63 -10.10 -7.96 -12.61
N LEU A 64 -9.55 -8.20 -11.41
CA LEU A 64 -8.19 -8.72 -11.23
C LEU A 64 -7.87 -9.99 -12.06
N PRO A 65 -8.69 -11.05 -12.04
CA PRO A 65 -8.36 -12.27 -12.79
C PRO A 65 -8.29 -12.02 -14.29
N ILE A 66 -9.22 -11.22 -14.83
CA ILE A 66 -9.27 -10.86 -16.26
C ILE A 66 -8.03 -10.06 -16.66
N ILE A 67 -7.64 -9.05 -15.86
CA ILE A 67 -6.43 -8.25 -16.13
C ILE A 67 -5.18 -9.14 -16.06
N ARG A 68 -5.14 -10.09 -15.13
CA ARG A 68 -4.03 -11.02 -14.98
C ARG A 68 -3.87 -11.92 -16.21
N GLU A 69 -4.96 -12.49 -16.71
CA GLU A 69 -4.96 -13.31 -17.94
C GLU A 69 -4.44 -12.50 -19.13
N TRP A 70 -4.99 -11.31 -19.35
CA TRP A 70 -4.53 -10.43 -20.43
C TRP A 70 -3.06 -10.04 -20.31
N LEU A 71 -2.56 -9.79 -19.10
CA LEU A 71 -1.14 -9.50 -18.89
C LEU A 71 -0.25 -10.71 -19.20
N VAL A 72 -0.65 -11.92 -18.83
CA VAL A 72 0.10 -13.15 -19.12
C VAL A 72 0.14 -13.43 -20.62
N GLU A 73 -1.00 -13.31 -21.31
CA GLU A 73 -1.06 -13.39 -22.78
C GLU A 73 -0.15 -12.33 -23.41
N ASN A 74 -0.13 -11.13 -22.83
CA ASN A 74 0.65 -10.04 -23.35
C ASN A 74 2.16 -10.23 -23.21
N LEU A 75 2.63 -10.96 -22.20
CA LEU A 75 4.05 -11.31 -22.07
C LEU A 75 4.55 -12.16 -23.24
N ASN A 76 3.69 -13.04 -23.73
CA ASN A 76 3.98 -13.93 -24.85
C ASN A 76 3.88 -13.20 -26.21
N ALA A 77 3.31 -11.99 -26.24
CA ALA A 77 3.20 -11.20 -27.45
C ALA A 77 4.56 -10.56 -27.84
N PRO A 78 4.82 -10.36 -29.14
CA PRO A 78 5.97 -9.60 -29.63
C PRO A 78 6.05 -8.22 -28.96
N PRO A 79 7.26 -7.68 -28.70
CA PRO A 79 7.43 -6.43 -27.94
C PRO A 79 6.68 -5.23 -28.53
N LYS A 80 6.49 -5.18 -29.85
CA LYS A 80 5.73 -4.14 -30.55
C LYS A 80 4.20 -4.27 -30.41
N GLN A 81 3.70 -5.43 -29.98
CA GLN A 81 2.28 -5.74 -29.80
C GLN A 81 1.89 -5.84 -28.32
N ARG A 82 2.82 -5.52 -27.41
CA ARG A 82 2.54 -5.49 -25.97
C ARG A 82 1.56 -4.37 -25.65
N TYR A 83 0.55 -4.70 -24.86
CA TYR A 83 -0.50 -3.79 -24.46
C TYR A 83 0.04 -2.93 -23.32
N THR A 84 -0.17 -1.63 -23.45
CA THR A 84 0.02 -0.71 -22.34
C THR A 84 -1.14 -0.83 -21.36
N ALA A 85 -0.95 -0.37 -20.12
CA ALA A 85 -2.01 -0.35 -19.13
C ALA A 85 -3.25 0.44 -19.62
N SER A 86 -3.04 1.50 -20.41
CA SER A 86 -4.13 2.25 -21.06
C SER A 86 -4.95 1.40 -22.02
N ARG A 87 -4.30 0.52 -22.81
CA ARG A 87 -5.01 -0.36 -23.74
C ARG A 87 -5.81 -1.45 -23.01
N ILE A 88 -5.27 -1.94 -21.89
CA ILE A 88 -5.99 -2.84 -20.99
C ILE A 88 -7.23 -2.15 -20.42
N PHE A 89 -7.12 -0.88 -20.02
CA PHE A 89 -8.25 -0.09 -19.53
C PHE A 89 -9.35 0.07 -20.58
N GLU A 90 -9.01 0.51 -21.80
CA GLU A 90 -9.96 0.64 -22.92
C GLU A 90 -10.72 -0.68 -23.15
N ARG A 91 -9.98 -1.80 -23.22
CA ARG A 91 -10.56 -3.14 -23.39
C ARG A 91 -11.47 -3.53 -22.24
N LEU A 92 -11.14 -3.13 -21.00
CA LEU A 92 -11.97 -3.38 -19.82
C LEU A 92 -13.27 -2.57 -19.85
N GLN A 93 -13.25 -1.36 -20.41
CA GLN A 93 -14.45 -0.56 -20.63
C GLN A 93 -15.32 -1.17 -21.73
N GLU A 94 -14.72 -1.53 -22.87
CA GLU A 94 -15.42 -2.07 -24.04
C GLU A 94 -16.03 -3.46 -23.78
N GLU A 95 -15.25 -4.41 -23.27
CA GLU A 95 -15.71 -5.80 -23.11
C GLU A 95 -16.47 -6.06 -21.80
N LYS A 96 -16.16 -5.30 -20.74
CA LYS A 96 -16.65 -5.58 -19.38
C LYS A 96 -17.44 -4.44 -18.75
N GLY A 97 -17.60 -3.31 -19.43
CA GLY A 97 -18.41 -2.19 -18.96
C GLY A 97 -17.82 -1.47 -17.74
N PHE A 98 -16.49 -1.41 -17.63
CA PHE A 98 -15.84 -0.77 -16.48
C PHE A 98 -16.12 0.72 -16.38
N THR A 99 -16.62 1.14 -15.21
CA THR A 99 -16.98 2.54 -14.90
C THR A 99 -15.94 3.26 -14.06
N GLY A 100 -14.84 2.59 -13.67
CA GLY A 100 -13.79 3.21 -12.86
C GLY A 100 -12.79 4.04 -13.66
N CYS A 101 -11.83 4.65 -12.96
CA CYS A 101 -10.80 5.47 -13.58
C CYS A 101 -9.60 4.63 -14.06
N ASP A 102 -8.95 5.07 -15.13
CA ASP A 102 -7.72 4.47 -15.67
C ASP A 102 -6.60 4.34 -14.62
N SER A 103 -6.47 5.33 -13.71
CA SER A 103 -5.51 5.28 -12.60
C SER A 103 -5.68 4.04 -11.70
N THR A 104 -6.91 3.54 -11.56
CA THR A 104 -7.22 2.34 -10.77
C THR A 104 -6.70 1.10 -11.49
N VAL A 105 -6.96 1.00 -12.80
CA VAL A 105 -6.50 -0.12 -13.63
C VAL A 105 -4.98 -0.13 -13.74
N ARG A 106 -4.33 1.03 -13.92
CA ARG A 106 -2.86 1.13 -13.86
C ARG A 106 -2.30 0.64 -12.53
N GLY A 107 -2.93 1.00 -11.42
CA GLY A 107 -2.55 0.52 -10.09
C GLY A 107 -2.65 -1.00 -9.98
N TRP A 108 -3.74 -1.60 -10.47
CA TRP A 108 -3.91 -3.05 -10.49
C TRP A 108 -2.91 -3.75 -11.41
N VAL A 109 -2.65 -3.21 -12.59
CA VAL A 109 -1.64 -3.71 -13.54
C VAL A 109 -0.26 -3.70 -12.90
N TRP A 110 0.11 -2.61 -12.22
CA TRP A 110 1.39 -2.51 -11.52
C TRP A 110 1.51 -3.55 -10.40
N GLU A 111 0.47 -3.69 -9.56
CA GLU A 111 0.44 -4.68 -8.48
C GLU A 111 0.59 -6.12 -9.02
N ILE A 112 -0.12 -6.46 -10.12
CA ILE A 112 0.00 -7.76 -10.77
C ILE A 112 1.40 -7.97 -11.36
N LYS A 113 1.98 -6.95 -12.02
CA LYS A 113 3.34 -7.03 -12.58
C LYS A 113 4.39 -7.29 -11.51
N GLN A 114 4.25 -6.67 -10.34
CA GLN A 114 5.10 -6.90 -9.19
C GLN A 114 4.95 -8.32 -8.63
N GLN A 115 3.70 -8.82 -8.51
CA GLN A 115 3.42 -10.20 -8.08
C GLN A 115 3.97 -11.25 -9.04
N LEU A 116 3.88 -10.99 -10.35
CA LEU A 116 4.40 -11.86 -11.41
C LEU A 116 5.89 -11.64 -11.70
N ASN A 117 6.54 -10.71 -10.99
CA ASN A 117 7.96 -10.38 -11.12
C ASN A 117 8.39 -9.96 -12.55
N ILE A 118 7.46 -9.41 -13.34
CA ILE A 118 7.63 -9.05 -14.76
C ILE A 118 8.62 -7.88 -14.93
N GLU A 119 8.55 -6.88 -14.03
CA GLU A 119 9.40 -5.66 -14.13
C GLU A 119 10.89 -5.93 -13.86
N ARG A 120 11.23 -7.02 -13.16
CA ARG A 120 12.64 -7.37 -12.89
C ARG A 120 13.40 -7.88 -14.12
N VAL A 121 12.71 -8.27 -15.19
CA VAL A 121 13.33 -8.87 -16.37
C VAL A 121 13.68 -7.82 -17.44
N GLU A 122 12.99 -6.68 -17.48
CA GLU A 122 13.27 -5.62 -18.47
C GLU A 122 14.35 -4.61 -18.03
N THR A 123 14.83 -4.68 -16.77
CA THR A 123 15.92 -3.83 -16.24
C THR A 123 17.11 -4.64 -15.75
N TYR A 124 17.75 -5.37 -16.66
CA TYR A 124 19.18 -5.68 -16.54
C TYR A 124 19.84 -5.59 -17.91
N VAL A 125 20.17 -4.35 -18.33
CA VAL A 125 21.25 -4.12 -19.28
C VAL A 125 22.42 -3.60 -18.44
N PRO A 126 23.47 -4.40 -18.18
CA PRO A 126 24.70 -3.84 -17.65
C PRO A 126 25.26 -2.96 -18.76
N VAL A 127 25.28 -1.64 -18.54
CA VAL A 127 25.99 -0.71 -19.43
C VAL A 127 27.48 -0.96 -19.26
N SER A 128 27.99 -1.95 -19.99
CA SER A 128 29.42 -2.14 -20.23
C SER A 128 29.70 -1.93 -21.72
N GLY A 129 29.58 -0.69 -22.16
CA GLY A 129 29.94 -0.27 -23.52
C GLY A 129 30.96 0.86 -23.42
N LYS A 130 32.25 0.52 -23.59
CA LYS A 130 33.35 1.48 -23.68
C LYS A 130 33.03 2.56 -24.71
N ILE A 131 33.09 3.83 -24.32
CA ILE A 131 33.04 4.96 -25.24
C ILE A 131 34.32 4.88 -26.08
N LYS A 132 34.23 4.31 -27.29
CA LYS A 132 35.26 4.47 -28.32
C LYS A 132 34.98 5.80 -29.01
N GLY A 133 35.81 6.80 -28.72
CA GLY A 133 35.92 7.98 -29.56
C GLY A 133 36.50 7.55 -30.91
N THR A 134 35.81 7.93 -31.98
CA THR A 134 36.34 7.98 -33.34
C THR A 134 35.64 9.12 -34.08
N ASP A 135 36.39 10.20 -34.22
CA ASP A 135 36.68 10.91 -35.47
C ASP A 135 35.51 11.24 -36.41
N PHE A 136 35.04 12.49 -36.34
CA PHE A 136 34.38 13.16 -37.45
C PHE A 136 35.44 13.62 -38.45
N GLY A 137 35.44 13.04 -39.64
CA GLY A 137 36.15 13.55 -40.81
C GLY A 137 35.19 13.82 -41.95
N HIS A 138 35.02 15.09 -42.31
CA HIS A 138 35.10 15.63 -43.67
C HIS A 138 35.02 17.17 -43.64
#